data_AF-A0A428W3W8-F1
#
_entry.id   AF-A0A428W3W8-F1
#
_cell.length_a   1.000
_cell.length_b   1.000
_cell.length_c   1.000
_cell.angle_alpha   90.00
_cell.angle_beta   90.00
_cell.angle_gamma   90.00
#
_symmetry.space_group_name_H-M   'P 1'
#
loop_
_entity.id
_entity.type
_entity.pdbx_description
1 polymer ?
#
loop_
_entity_poly.entity_id
_entity_poly.type
_entity_poly.pdbx_seq_one_letter_code
_entity_poly.pdbx_strand_id
1 'polypeptide(L)' 'MDRQVKGILGAKLGMTQVWDNNKVVPVTVVQAGPCVVTQVRTAETDGYT' A
#
# COMPACT_ATOMS: atom_id res chain seq x y z
N MET A 1 -22.21 -1.86 -6.78
CA MET A 1 -21.49 -0.60 -6.47
C MET A 1 -20.07 -1.00 -6.18
N ASP A 2 -19.17 -0.67 -7.10
CA ASP A 2 -17.78 -1.08 -6.98
C ASP A 2 -17.03 -0.15 -6.00
N ARG A 3 -16.22 -0.70 -5.09
CA ARG A 3 -15.57 0.07 -4.02
C ARG A 3 -14.17 0.47 -4.45
N GLN A 4 -13.97 1.74 -4.80
CA GLN A 4 -12.64 2.25 -5.12
C GLN A 4 -11.73 2.30 -3.87
N VAL A 5 -10.60 1.59 -3.91
CA VAL A 5 -9.58 1.55 -2.85
C VAL A 5 -8.21 1.84 -3.44
N LYS A 6 -7.42 2.68 -2.77
CA LYS A 6 -6.02 2.94 -3.15
C LYS A 6 -5.11 1.89 -2.49
N GLY A 7 -4.16 1.35 -3.25
CA GLY A 7 -3.16 0.40 -2.75
C GLY A 7 -1.80 0.59 -3.44
N ILE A 8 -0.73 0.15 -2.79
CA ILE A 8 0.63 0.12 -3.33
C ILE A 8 1.35 -1.14 -2.85
N LEU A 9 2.26 -1.67 -3.67
CA LEU A 9 3.13 -2.78 -3.26
C LEU A 9 4.28 -2.24 -2.41
N GLY A 10 4.69 -3.00 -1.40
CA GLY A 10 5.85 -2.64 -0.60
C GLY A 10 6.47 -3.83 0.12
N ALA A 11 7.77 -3.71 0.43
CA ALA A 11 8.54 -4.69 1.19
C ALA A 11 8.69 -4.23 2.65
N LYS A 12 8.45 -5.13 3.60
CA LYS A 12 8.74 -4.89 5.02
C LYS A 12 10.25 -4.86 5.21
N LEU A 13 10.80 -3.72 5.62
CA LEU A 13 12.23 -3.58 5.92
C LEU A 13 12.55 -3.89 7.38
N GLY A 14 11.63 -3.58 8.29
CA GLY A 14 11.85 -3.80 9.72
C GLY A 14 10.96 -2.93 10.59
N MET A 15 11.28 -2.89 11.88
CA MET A 15 10.58 -2.11 12.88
C MET A 15 11.54 -1.15 13.56
N THR A 16 11.05 0.04 13.89
CA THR A 16 11.78 1.06 14.66
C THR A 16 10.77 1.85 15.49
N GLN A 17 11.22 2.90 16.16
CA GLN A 17 10.36 3.81 16.91
C GLN A 17 10.63 5.26 16.47
N VAL A 18 9.58 6.08 16.51
CA VAL A 18 9.65 7.52 16.26
C VAL A 18 9.07 8.28 17.45
N TRP A 19 9.51 9.52 17.64
CA TRP A 19 8.91 10.43 18.62
C TRP A 19 7.83 11.26 17.94
N ASP A 20 6.63 11.27 18.52
CA ASP A 20 5.52 12.13 18.12
C ASP A 20 4.82 12.69 19.37
N ASN A 21 4.62 14.01 19.45
CA ASN A 21 3.96 14.69 20.58
C ASN A 21 4.46 14.21 21.98
N ASN A 22 5.78 14.15 22.18
CA ASN A 22 6.45 13.64 23.39
C ASN A 22 6.10 12.18 23.75
N LYS A 23 5.66 11.37 22.79
CA LYS A 23 5.40 9.93 22.94
C LYS A 23 6.25 9.12 21.96
N VAL A 24 6.67 7.93 22.39
CA VAL A 24 7.34 6.96 21.52
C VAL A 24 6.28 6.14 20.80
N VAL A 25 6.29 6.16 19.47
CA VAL A 25 5.39 5.39 18.60
C VAL A 25 6.17 4.30 17.89
N PRO A 26 5.85 3.01 18.10
CA PRO A 26 6.47 1.92 17.34
C PRO A 26 5.93 1.92 15.90
N VAL A 27 6.82 1.80 14.93
CA VAL A 27 6.48 1.86 13.51
C VAL A 27 7.13 0.72 12.73
N THR A 28 6.47 0.28 11.65
CA THR A 28 7.04 -0.64 10.67
C THR A 28 7.46 0.14 9.44
N VAL A 29 8.70 -0.04 9.00
CA VAL A 29 9.22 0.59 7.78
C VAL A 29 8.86 -0.29 6.60
N VAL A 30 8.13 0.29 5.65
CA VAL A 30 7.77 -0.35 4.37
C VAL A 30 8.42 0.44 3.23
N GLN A 31 9.26 -0.22 2.44
CA GLN A 31 9.76 0.35 1.18
C GLN A 31 8.71 0.13 0.10
N ALA A 32 8.13 1.21 -0.41
CA ALA A 32 7.14 1.17 -1.47
C ALA A 32 7.62 1.97 -2.69
N GLY A 33 7.30 1.48 -3.88
CA GLY A 33 7.49 2.19 -5.13
C GLY A 33 8.93 2.28 -5.68
N PRO A 34 9.08 2.65 -6.97
CA PRO A 34 8.01 2.92 -7.93
C PRO A 34 7.30 1.63 -8.39
N CYS A 35 5.96 1.61 -8.37
CA CYS A 35 5.13 0.47 -8.78
C CYS A 35 4.33 0.83 -10.03
N VAL A 36 4.79 0.39 -11.20
CA VAL A 36 4.12 0.63 -12.48
C VAL A 36 2.91 -0.30 -12.61
N VAL A 37 1.76 0.24 -13.05
CA VAL A 37 0.57 -0.55 -13.36
C VAL A 37 0.82 -1.34 -14.64
N THR A 38 0.68 -2.66 -14.57
CA THR A 38 0.92 -3.55 -15.72
C THR A 38 -0.35 -3.90 -16.48
N GLN A 39 -1.50 -3.95 -15.80
CA GLN A 39 -2.80 -4.27 -16.40
C GLN A 39 -3.92 -3.58 -15.62
N VAL A 40 -4.92 -3.10 -16.35
CA VAL A 40 -6.21 -2.66 -15.80
C VAL A 40 -7.23 -3.72 -16.19
N ARG A 41 -7.92 -4.32 -15.21
CA ARG A 41 -8.95 -5.32 -15.46
C ARG A 41 -10.31 -4.67 -15.64
N THR A 42 -11.14 -5.24 -16.51
CA THR A 42 -12.50 -4.74 -16.78
C THR A 42 -13.53 -5.85 -16.73
N ALA A 43 -14.79 -5.51 -16.42
CA ALA A 43 -15.87 -6.48 -16.32
C ALA A 43 -16.13 -7.22 -17.65
N GLU A 44 -15.93 -6.56 -18.80
CA GLU A 44 -16.18 -7.14 -20.12
C GLU A 44 -15.15 -8.21 -20.49
N THR A 45 -13.89 -8.03 -20.08
CA THR A 45 -12.77 -8.90 -20.49
C THR A 45 -12.40 -9.91 -19.41
N ASP A 46 -12.48 -9.51 -18.13
CA ASP A 46 -12.04 -10.32 -16.99
C ASP A 46 -13.20 -10.80 -16.10
N GLY A 47 -14.41 -10.27 -16.26
CA GLY A 47 -15.58 -10.60 -15.42
C GLY A 47 -15.60 -9.93 -14.04
N TYR A 48 -14.64 -9.04 -13.76
CA TYR A 48 -14.52 -8.27 -12.51
C TYR A 48 -13.66 -7.02 -12.69
N THR A 49 -13.56 -6.22 -11.62
CA THR A 49 -12.76 -4.99 -11.52
C THR A 49 -11.88 -4.99 -10.28
#